data_AF-A0A6A5AC46-F1
#
_entry.id   AF-A0A6A5AC46-F1
#
_cell.length_a   1.000
_cell.length_b   1.000
_cell.length_c   1.000
_cell.angle_alpha   90.00
_cell.angle_beta   90.00
_cell.angle_gamma   90.00
#
_symmetry.space_group_name_H-M   'P 1'
#
loop_
_entity.id
_entity.type
_entity.pdbx_description
1 polymer ?
#
loop_
_entity_poly.entity_id
_entity_poly.type
_entity_poly.pdbx_seq_one_letter_code
_entity_poly.pdbx_strand_id
1 'polypeptide(L)' 'MAKVNDELVKAITEGDLLQVLLSELSGECNMNSLYVFKDKKGYDWKATPLIAAAALGHTELVQGFIDRADIDVDGVD' A
#
# COMPACT_ATOMS: atom_id res chain seq x y z
N MET A 1 -5.07 -10.71 -10.23
CA MET A 1 -3.76 -10.98 -9.59
C MET A 1 -2.66 -9.98 -9.98
N ALA A 2 -1.94 -10.10 -11.11
CA ALA A 2 -0.85 -9.15 -11.42
C ALA A 2 -1.34 -7.69 -11.59
N LYS A 3 -2.43 -7.50 -12.34
CA LYS A 3 -2.96 -6.16 -12.65
C LYS A 3 -3.45 -5.39 -11.41
N VAL A 4 -4.18 -6.05 -10.51
CA VAL A 4 -4.69 -5.41 -9.28
C VAL A 4 -3.56 -5.01 -8.34
N ASN A 5 -2.49 -5.82 -8.27
CA ASN A 5 -1.31 -5.49 -7.48
C ASN A 5 -0.56 -4.27 -8.06
N ASP A 6 -0.43 -4.17 -9.38
CA ASP A 6 0.18 -3.01 -10.04
C ASP A 6 -0.64 -1.74 -9.82
N GLU A 7 -1.97 -1.85 -9.88
CA GLU A 7 -2.90 -0.74 -9.61
C GLU A 7 -2.83 -0.28 -8.14
N LEU A 8 -2.77 -1.21 -7.19
CA LEU A 8 -2.60 -0.89 -5.77
C LEU A 8 -1.25 -0.20 -5.51
N VAL A 9 -0.15 -0.74 -6.06
CA VAL A 9 1.18 -0.14 -5.91
C VAL A 9 1.20 1.28 -6.46
N LYS A 10 0.57 1.49 -7.63
CA LYS A 10 0.45 2.81 -8.23
C LYS A 10 -0.37 3.75 -7.34
N ALA A 11 -1.53 3.31 -6.84
CA ALA A 11 -2.39 4.09 -5.99
C ALA A 11 -1.68 4.54 -4.70
N ILE A 12 -0.95 3.65 -4.04
CA ILE A 12 -0.16 3.99 -2.85
C ILE A 12 1.01 4.91 -3.20
N THR A 13 1.63 4.72 -4.37
CA THR A 13 2.71 5.61 -4.82
C THR A 13 2.19 7.05 -5.02
N GLU A 14 1.00 7.18 -5.60
CA GLU A 14 0.35 8.46 -5.92
C GLU A 14 -0.39 9.07 -4.72
N GLY A 15 -0.66 8.30 -3.67
CA GLY A 15 -1.46 8.74 -2.53
C GLY A 15 -2.97 8.72 -2.79
N ASP A 16 -3.42 7.93 -3.76
CA ASP A 16 -4.83 7.85 -4.16
C ASP A 16 -5.60 6.89 -3.23
N LEU A 17 -6.17 7.45 -2.15
CA LEU A 17 -7.00 6.72 -1.20
C LEU A 17 -8.18 6.00 -1.85
N LEU A 18 -8.83 6.62 -2.85
CA LEU A 18 -10.03 6.06 -3.44
C LEU A 18 -9.69 4.80 -4.25
N GLN A 19 -8.58 4.83 -5.00
CA GLN A 19 -8.12 3.67 -5.75
C GLN A 19 -7.61 2.55 -4.83
N VAL A 20 -6.98 2.87 -3.69
CA VAL A 20 -6.60 1.87 -2.67
C VAL A 20 -7.85 1.14 -2.14
N LEU A 21 -8.89 1.87 -1.75
CA LEU A 21 -10.13 1.28 -1.24
C LEU A 21 -10.85 0.42 -2.29
N LEU A 22 -10.81 0.82 -3.57
CA LEU A 22 -11.34 0.02 -4.68
C LEU A 22 -10.57 -1.30 -4.86
N SER A 23 -9.24 -1.26 -4.78
CA SER A 23 -8.39 -2.45 -4.85
C SER A 23 -8.70 -3.40 -3.69
N GLU A 24 -8.88 -2.89 -2.48
CA GLU A 24 -9.28 -3.71 -1.33
C GLU A 24 -10.66 -4.35 -1.49
N LEU A 25 -11.65 -3.58 -1.97
CA LEU A 25 -13.01 -4.09 -2.17
C LEU A 25 -13.06 -5.24 -3.19
N SER A 26 -12.10 -5.28 -4.12
CA SER A 26 -11.97 -6.41 -5.07
C SER A 26 -11.68 -7.74 -4.36
N GLY A 27 -11.13 -7.70 -3.14
CA GLY A 27 -10.71 -8.88 -2.36
C GLY A 27 -9.46 -9.57 -2.93
N GLU A 28 -8.83 -9.03 -3.97
CA GLU A 28 -7.65 -9.63 -4.60
C GLU A 28 -6.31 -9.18 -3.99
N CYS A 29 -6.29 -8.14 -3.14
CA CYS A 29 -5.07 -7.67 -2.49
C CYS A 29 -5.02 -8.02 -1.00
N ASN A 30 -3.80 -8.19 -0.49
CA ASN A 30 -3.53 -8.41 0.92
C ASN A 30 -2.72 -7.24 1.46
N MET A 31 -3.33 -6.43 2.33
CA MET A 31 -2.73 -5.20 2.85
C MET A 31 -1.54 -5.39 3.78
N ASN A 32 -1.27 -6.64 4.18
CA ASN A 32 -0.10 -7.01 5.00
C ASN A 32 0.99 -7.72 4.17
N SER A 33 0.77 -7.95 2.87
CA SER A 33 1.80 -8.55 1.99
C SER A 33 2.84 -7.53 1.54
N LEU A 34 4.03 -8.03 1.18
CA LEU A 34 5.09 -7.22 0.58
C LEU A 34 4.82 -6.99 -0.91
N TYR A 35 4.80 -5.72 -1.31
CA TYR A 35 4.73 -5.28 -2.70
C TYR A 35 6.04 -4.61 -3.12
N VAL A 36 6.30 -4.58 -4.43
CA VAL A 36 7.47 -3.90 -5.00
C VAL A 36 7.07 -2.48 -5.39
N PHE A 37 7.68 -1.50 -4.74
CA PHE A 37 7.53 -0.08 -5.02
C PHE A 37 8.79 0.46 -5.70
N LYS A 38 8.67 1.62 -6.36
CA LYS A 38 9.80 2.34 -6.92
C LYS A 38 10.05 3.61 -6.12
N ASP A 39 11.30 3.87 -5.77
CA ASP A 39 11.69 5.14 -5.17
C ASP A 39 11.79 6.26 -6.23
N LYS A 40 12.07 7.50 -5.80
CA LYS A 40 12.27 8.65 -6.70
C LYS A 40 13.42 8.48 -7.69
N LYS A 41 14.33 7.53 -7.45
CA LYS A 41 15.48 7.21 -8.31
C LYS A 41 15.20 5.99 -9.22
N GLY A 42 14.03 5.38 -9.11
CA GLY A 42 13.60 4.23 -9.90
C GLY A 42 14.07 2.88 -9.38
N TYR A 43 14.65 2.82 -8.17
CA TYR A 43 15.04 1.56 -7.53
C TYR A 43 13.84 0.85 -6.94
N ASP A 44 13.78 -0.46 -7.18
CA ASP A 44 12.78 -1.33 -6.58
C ASP A 44 13.08 -1.57 -5.11
N TRP A 45 12.06 -1.42 -4.27
CA TRP A 45 12.13 -1.74 -2.85
C TRP A 45 10.84 -2.44 -2.42
N LYS A 46 10.94 -3.28 -1.39
CA LYS A 46 9.80 -4.05 -0.90
C LYS A 46 9.27 -3.47 0.39
N ALA A 47 7.96 -3.33 0.48
CA ALA A 47 7.28 -2.84 1.67
C ALA A 47 5.85 -3.33 1.73
N THR A 48 5.26 -3.29 2.92
CA THR A 48 3.80 -3.35 3.03
C THR A 48 3.19 -2.04 2.53
N PRO A 49 1.93 -2.05 2.07
CA PRO A 49 1.13 -0.86 1.79
C PRO A 49 1.27 0.26 2.84
N LEU A 50 1.22 -0.09 4.13
CA LEU A 50 1.35 0.86 5.23
C LEU A 50 2.74 1.50 5.29
N ILE A 51 3.81 0.69 5.24
CA ILE A 51 5.18 1.19 5.25
C ILE A 51 5.43 2.10 4.03
N ALA A 52 4.90 1.72 2.87
CA ALA A 52 5.01 2.52 1.66
C ALA A 52 4.31 3.87 1.77
N ALA A 53 3.06 3.89 2.24
CA ALA A 53 2.34 5.14 2.48
C ALA A 53 3.07 6.05 3.47
N ALA A 54 3.62 5.48 4.56
CA ALA A 54 4.38 6.23 5.55
C ALA A 54 5.68 6.81 4.97
N ALA A 55 6.45 6.00 4.24
CA ALA A 55 7.71 6.43 3.64
C ALA A 55 7.53 7.52 2.56
N LEU A 56 6.40 7.50 1.85
CA LEU A 56 6.06 8.48 0.83
C LEU A 56 5.39 9.74 1.40
N GLY A 57 4.99 9.73 2.67
CA GLY A 57 4.37 10.87 3.36
C GLY A 57 2.86 11.00 3.14
N HIS A 58 2.20 9.93 2.69
CA HIS A 58 0.76 9.89 2.43
C HIS A 58 -0.03 9.72 3.72
N THR A 59 -0.06 10.78 4.54
CA THR A 59 -0.67 10.79 5.88
C THR A 59 -2.12 10.32 5.90
N GLU A 60 -2.90 10.64 4.88
CA GLU A 60 -4.31 10.19 4.76
C GLU A 60 -4.42 8.67 4.58
N LEU A 61 -3.54 8.07 3.75
CA LEU A 61 -3.45 6.61 3.63
C LEU A 61 -3.01 5.97 4.93
N VAL A 62 -1.99 6.54 5.59
CA VAL A 62 -1.48 6.04 6.88
C VAL A 62 -2.58 6.05 7.93
N GLN A 63 -3.35 7.13 8.02
CA GLN A 63 -4.46 7.22 8.96
C GLN A 63 -5.55 6.19 8.63
N GLY A 64 -5.93 6.07 7.36
CA GLY A 64 -6.92 5.08 6.91
C GLY A 64 -6.51 3.63 7.15
N PHE A 65 -5.20 3.34 7.16
CA PHE A 65 -4.68 2.01 7.48
C PHE A 65 -4.58 1.75 8.99
N ILE A 66 -4.12 2.73 9.79
CA ILE A 66 -3.95 2.56 11.24
C ILE A 66 -5.29 2.47 11.97
N ASP A 67 -6.34 3.11 11.47
CA ASP A 67 -7.68 3.03 12.06
C ASP A 67 -8.33 1.64 11.91
N ARG A 68 -7.63 0.69 11.27
CA ARG A 68 -8.11 -0.67 11.00
C ARG A 68 -7.43 -1.71 11.87
N ALA A 69 -8.23 -2.61 12.43
CA ALA A 69 -7.76 -3.69 13.30
C ALA A 69 -7.10 -4.87 12.56
N ASP A 70 -7.29 -4.98 11.23
CA ASP A 70 -6.75 -6.07 10.41
C ASP A 70 -5.38 -5.76 9.78
N ILE A 71 -4.87 -4.54 9.97
CA ILE A 71 -3.56 -4.11 9.46
C ILE A 71 -2.48 -4.38 10.51
N ASP A 72 -1.43 -5.08 10.10
CA ASP A 72 -0.23 -5.22 10.91
C ASP A 72 0.63 -3.96 10.79
N VAL A 73 0.65 -3.18 11.86
CA VAL A 73 1.43 -1.94 11.96
C VAL A 73 2.94 -2.20 12.14
N ASP A 74 3.30 -3.36 12.69
CA ASP A 74 4.70 -3.71 12.96
C ASP A 74 5.37 -4.36 11.75
N GLY A 75 4.58 -4.82 10.76
CA GLY A 75 5.07 -5.38 9.50
C GLY A 75 5.97 -6.60 9.71
N VAL A 76 5.72 -7.37 10.77
CA VAL A 76 6.53 -8.51 11.20
C VAL A 76 5.96 -9.80 10.65
N ASP A 77 6.44 -10.17 9.46
CA ASP A 77 6.43 -11.55 8.97
C ASP A 77 7.88 -12.09 8.96
#